data_AF-A0A956B8H5-F1
#
_entry.id   AF-A0A956B8H5-F1
#
_cell.length_a   1.000
_cell.length_b   1.000
_cell.length_c   1.000
_cell.angle_alpha   90.00
_cell.angle_beta   90.00
_cell.angle_gamma   90.00
#
_symmetry.space_group_name_H-M   'P 1'
#
loop_
_entity.id
_entity.type
_entity.pdbx_description
1 polymer ?
#
loop_
_entity_poly.entity_id
_entity_poly.type
_entity_poly.pdbx_seq_one_letter_code
_entity_poly.pdbx_strand_id
1 'polypeptide(L)'
;MAHHLRVLPLAALAVLIGGTAAAQGVSARFGNDVATIGRPVEVNLEVEDPAGVVDRVRVELRRADQATWTATAAVDLGEGQWQARFPADVWGAGEAPGHLELRALMYGRRGGLLMVLGELEPFEMDALPPALAEAREKALTRASAAPPEVVGADSFSLAGYVGVEGRLGSSARARAFIGAGGGVTDHVELLGRVVVGPAFAEPDDLAGGGPLALAFEAGARLYVHPLGSAWNLFAEPCGAVELRLPGVDAGAGLRAGAMLWISPEVAVDVSLGGLVMAMALSPAEGEDTHLGFMGGLRLGIRFGPERRREQAR
;
A
#
# COMPACT_ATOMS: atom_id res chain seq x y z
N MET A 1 39.86 -9.63 33.53
CA MET A 1 38.94 -8.50 33.31
C MET A 1 38.00 -8.89 32.19
N ALA A 2 36.78 -9.30 32.54
CA ALA A 2 35.82 -9.89 31.61
C ALA A 2 34.88 -8.81 31.07
N HIS A 3 34.85 -8.63 29.75
CA HIS A 3 33.92 -7.73 29.09
C HIS A 3 32.54 -8.40 28.98
N HIS A 4 31.58 -7.90 29.77
CA HIS A 4 30.18 -8.20 29.58
C HIS A 4 29.68 -7.54 28.29
N LEU A 5 29.53 -8.33 27.22
CA LEU A 5 28.66 -7.97 26.09
C LEU A 5 27.23 -7.91 26.61
N ARG A 6 26.68 -6.69 26.73
CA ARG A 6 25.26 -6.48 26.95
C ARG A 6 24.53 -6.81 25.66
N VAL A 7 23.88 -7.97 25.63
CA VAL A 7 22.88 -8.34 24.65
C VAL A 7 21.78 -7.29 24.69
N LEU A 8 21.59 -6.56 23.59
CA LEU A 8 20.45 -5.67 23.39
C LEU A 8 19.16 -6.48 23.55
N PRO A 9 18.15 -6.00 24.30
CA PRO A 9 16.93 -6.75 24.52
C PRO A 9 16.16 -6.88 23.20
N LEU A 10 15.93 -8.12 22.77
CA LEU A 10 15.05 -8.53 21.67
C LEU A 10 13.61 -7.94 21.75
N ALA A 11 13.25 -7.29 22.87
CA ALA A 11 11.97 -6.64 23.08
C ALA A 11 11.72 -5.43 22.15
N ALA A 12 12.77 -4.75 21.66
CA ALA A 12 12.58 -3.62 20.74
C ALA A 12 12.24 -4.04 19.30
N LEU A 13 12.60 -5.27 18.90
CA LEU A 13 12.17 -5.84 17.62
C LEU A 13 10.74 -6.39 17.67
N ALA A 14 10.26 -6.75 18.88
CA ALA A 14 8.89 -7.20 19.10
C ALA A 14 7.84 -6.07 19.04
N VAL A 15 8.25 -4.80 19.15
CA VAL A 15 7.31 -3.65 19.09
C VAL A 15 7.06 -3.16 17.66
N LEU A 16 7.97 -3.42 16.71
CA LEU A 16 7.71 -3.18 15.28
C LEU A 16 6.96 -4.35 14.62
N ILE A 17 6.99 -5.55 15.21
CA ILE A 17 6.14 -6.68 14.85
C ILE A 17 4.84 -6.69 15.70
N GLY A 18 4.80 -5.90 16.78
CA GLY A 18 3.68 -5.79 17.73
C GLY A 18 2.44 -5.08 17.20
N GLY A 19 2.50 -4.50 16.00
CA GLY A 19 1.35 -3.97 15.27
C GLY A 19 0.66 -5.00 14.36
N THR A 20 1.21 -6.21 14.21
CA THR A 20 0.68 -7.27 13.34
C THR A 20 0.38 -8.57 14.09
N ALA A 21 0.09 -8.46 15.40
CA ALA A 21 -0.89 -9.35 16.02
C ALA A 21 -2.31 -8.81 15.75
N ALA A 22 -2.62 -8.51 14.48
CA ALA A 22 -4.00 -8.53 14.01
C ALA A 22 -4.43 -9.99 14.16
N ALA A 23 -5.16 -10.27 15.23
CA ALA A 23 -5.77 -11.56 15.49
C ALA A 23 -6.61 -11.94 14.26
N GLN A 24 -6.04 -12.75 13.36
CA GLN A 24 -6.67 -13.30 12.13
C GLN A 24 -7.80 -12.39 11.62
N GLY A 25 -7.41 -11.18 11.21
CA GLY A 25 -8.34 -10.06 11.00
C GLY A 25 -9.37 -10.42 9.95
N VAL A 26 -10.63 -10.45 10.36
CA VAL A 26 -11.76 -10.41 9.40
C VAL A 26 -11.64 -9.09 8.67
N SER A 27 -11.62 -9.12 7.34
CA SER A 27 -11.75 -7.93 6.48
C SER A 27 -12.95 -8.13 5.56
N ALA A 28 -13.56 -7.02 5.15
CA ALA A 28 -14.63 -7.10 4.19
C ALA A 28 -14.78 -5.81 3.38
N ARG A 29 -15.37 -5.93 2.19
CA ARG A 29 -15.65 -4.82 1.29
C ARG A 29 -16.95 -5.05 0.51
N PHE A 30 -17.62 -3.96 0.13
CA PHE A 30 -18.71 -4.02 -0.84
C PHE A 30 -18.16 -4.26 -2.25
N GLY A 31 -18.91 -5.00 -3.06
CA GLY A 31 -18.67 -5.10 -4.50
C GLY A 31 -18.94 -3.76 -5.20
N ASN A 32 -18.41 -3.61 -6.41
CA ASN A 32 -18.67 -2.45 -7.28
C ASN A 32 -20.03 -2.56 -8.00
N ASP A 33 -21.07 -2.87 -7.24
CA ASP A 33 -22.43 -3.03 -7.75
C ASP A 33 -23.08 -1.68 -8.05
N VAL A 34 -24.11 -1.72 -8.90
CA VAL A 34 -24.89 -0.54 -9.28
C VAL A 34 -26.36 -0.87 -9.12
N ALA A 35 -27.09 0.02 -8.47
CA ALA A 35 -28.52 -0.16 -8.30
C ALA A 35 -29.27 0.35 -9.53
N THR A 36 -30.20 -0.44 -10.04
CA THR A 36 -31.07 -0.02 -11.16
C THR A 36 -32.42 0.42 -10.61
N ILE A 37 -32.79 1.68 -10.85
CA ILE A 37 -34.05 2.26 -10.36
C ILE A 37 -35.24 1.42 -10.82
N GLY A 38 -36.12 1.07 -9.89
CA GLY A 38 -37.33 0.27 -10.13
C GLY A 38 -37.10 -1.25 -10.17
N ARG A 39 -35.86 -1.73 -10.00
CA ARG A 39 -35.54 -3.17 -9.88
C ARG A 39 -35.15 -3.52 -8.44
N PRO A 40 -35.22 -4.80 -8.04
CA PRO A 40 -34.60 -5.26 -6.80
C PRO A 40 -33.12 -4.84 -6.76
N VAL A 41 -32.63 -4.45 -5.58
CA VAL A 41 -31.23 -4.07 -5.38
C VAL A 41 -30.48 -5.28 -4.84
N GLU A 42 -29.43 -5.70 -5.53
CA GLU A 42 -28.54 -6.77 -5.09
C GLU A 42 -27.22 -6.14 -4.65
N VAL A 43 -26.76 -6.50 -3.46
CA VAL A 43 -25.54 -6.00 -2.85
C VAL A 43 -24.64 -7.19 -2.57
N ASN A 44 -23.50 -7.25 -3.26
CA ASN A 44 -22.48 -8.25 -3.03
C ASN A 44 -21.44 -7.73 -2.03
N LEU A 45 -20.99 -8.61 -1.15
CA LEU A 45 -19.93 -8.35 -0.18
C LEU A 45 -18.89 -9.45 -0.27
N GLU A 46 -17.63 -9.03 -0.24
CA GLU A 46 -16.50 -9.94 -0.11
C GLU A 46 -16.01 -9.88 1.33
N VAL A 47 -15.95 -11.03 1.98
CA VAL A 47 -15.55 -11.21 3.38
C VAL A 47 -14.37 -12.17 3.41
N GLU A 48 -13.21 -11.65 3.77
CA GLU A 48 -12.02 -12.44 4.04
C GLU A 48 -12.02 -12.81 5.52
N ASP A 49 -12.34 -14.07 5.79
CA ASP A 49 -12.44 -14.63 7.13
C ASP A 49 -11.62 -15.93 7.21
N PRO A 50 -10.29 -15.83 7.38
CA PRO A 50 -9.42 -17.00 7.40
C PRO A 50 -9.69 -17.93 8.59
N ALA A 51 -10.34 -17.42 9.64
CA ALA A 51 -10.67 -18.17 10.85
C ALA A 51 -12.08 -18.78 10.80
N GLY A 52 -12.91 -18.45 9.81
CA GLY A 52 -14.30 -18.88 9.73
C GLY A 52 -15.13 -18.47 10.95
N VAL A 53 -14.88 -17.27 11.49
CA VAL A 53 -15.58 -16.75 12.68
C VAL A 53 -16.90 -16.05 12.34
N VAL A 54 -17.07 -15.56 11.11
CA VAL A 54 -18.30 -14.91 10.62
C VAL A 54 -19.39 -15.97 10.44
N ASP A 55 -20.59 -15.64 10.92
CA ASP A 55 -21.76 -16.52 10.92
C ASP A 55 -22.92 -15.92 10.15
N ARG A 56 -23.14 -14.61 10.32
CA ARG A 56 -24.25 -13.90 9.69
C ARG A 56 -23.82 -12.52 9.28
N VAL A 57 -24.24 -12.11 8.09
CA VAL A 57 -24.07 -10.75 7.60
C VAL A 57 -25.46 -10.13 7.41
N ARG A 58 -25.66 -8.94 7.98
CA ARG A 58 -26.86 -8.13 7.78
C ARG A 58 -26.45 -6.88 7.03
N VAL A 59 -27.11 -6.63 5.91
CA VAL A 59 -26.88 -5.42 5.11
C VAL A 59 -28.02 -4.47 5.36
N GLU A 60 -27.67 -3.20 5.53
CA GLU A 60 -28.62 -2.12 5.68
C GLU A 60 -28.44 -1.12 4.55
N LEU A 61 -29.55 -0.64 4.04
CA LEU A 61 -29.65 0.24 2.89
C LEU A 61 -30.61 1.37 3.24
N ARG A 62 -30.26 2.59 2.87
CA ARG A 62 -31.19 3.72 2.87
C ARG A 62 -31.00 4.57 1.63
N ARG A 63 -32.00 5.36 1.31
CA ARG A 63 -31.82 6.51 0.41
C ARG A 63 -31.13 7.62 1.20
N ALA A 64 -30.25 8.38 0.56
CA ALA A 64 -29.53 9.48 1.21
C ALA A 64 -30.46 10.60 1.74
N ASP A 65 -31.64 10.73 1.15
CA ASP A 65 -32.69 11.67 1.57
C ASP A 65 -33.60 11.12 2.69
N GLN A 66 -33.36 9.90 3.16
CA GLN A 66 -34.16 9.24 4.19
C GLN A 66 -33.35 8.98 5.46
N ALA A 67 -33.97 9.14 6.62
CA ALA A 67 -33.32 8.86 7.90
C ALA A 67 -33.31 7.36 8.26
N THR A 68 -34.25 6.58 7.70
CA THR A 68 -34.51 5.20 8.11
C THR A 68 -33.74 4.19 7.27
N TRP A 69 -33.07 3.26 7.94
CA TRP A 69 -32.40 2.12 7.33
C TRP A 69 -33.38 0.95 7.12
N THR A 70 -33.37 0.38 5.93
CA THR A 70 -33.99 -0.91 5.62
C THR A 70 -32.93 -1.99 5.73
N ALA A 71 -33.23 -3.12 6.37
CA ALA A 71 -32.26 -4.18 6.59
C ALA A 71 -32.70 -5.51 5.99
N THR A 72 -31.75 -6.28 5.48
CA THR A 72 -31.96 -7.65 5.01
C THR A 72 -30.77 -8.53 5.42
N ALA A 73 -31.01 -9.84 5.54
CA ALA A 73 -29.94 -10.80 5.76
C ALA A 73 -29.24 -11.10 4.43
N ALA A 74 -27.92 -11.16 4.44
CA ALA A 74 -27.16 -11.65 3.29
C ALA A 74 -27.06 -13.18 3.32
N VAL A 75 -27.05 -13.78 2.14
CA VAL A 75 -26.86 -15.21 1.90
C VAL A 75 -25.39 -15.46 1.60
N ASP A 76 -24.77 -16.41 2.28
CA ASP A 76 -23.42 -16.88 1.98
C ASP A 76 -23.43 -17.68 0.65
N LEU A 77 -22.68 -17.21 -0.33
CA LEU A 77 -22.53 -17.83 -1.65
C LEU A 77 -21.28 -18.73 -1.73
N GLY A 78 -20.47 -18.80 -0.67
CA GLY A 78 -19.19 -19.52 -0.63
C GLY A 78 -18.00 -18.63 -0.98
N GLU A 79 -16.77 -19.12 -0.70
CA GLU A 79 -15.51 -18.41 -1.01
C GLU A 79 -15.43 -16.97 -0.47
N GLY A 80 -16.09 -16.70 0.66
CA GLY A 80 -16.15 -15.36 1.26
C GLY A 80 -17.14 -14.41 0.58
N GLN A 81 -17.93 -14.87 -0.38
CA GLN A 81 -18.92 -14.04 -1.08
C GLN A 81 -20.27 -14.08 -0.35
N TRP A 82 -20.84 -12.92 -0.08
CA TRP A 82 -22.15 -12.77 0.54
C TRP A 82 -23.03 -11.87 -0.31
N GLN A 83 -24.32 -12.20 -0.44
CA GLN A 83 -25.26 -11.40 -1.21
C GLN A 83 -26.51 -11.05 -0.43
N ALA A 84 -26.81 -9.75 -0.34
CA ALA A 84 -28.07 -9.23 0.19
C ALA A 84 -28.95 -8.78 -0.97
N ARG A 85 -30.23 -9.15 -0.92
CA ARG A 85 -31.22 -8.72 -1.91
C ARG A 85 -32.33 -7.91 -1.24
N PHE A 86 -32.53 -6.70 -1.73
CA PHE A 86 -33.60 -5.81 -1.32
C PHE A 86 -34.72 -5.82 -2.37
N PRO A 87 -35.99 -5.83 -1.94
CA PRO A 87 -37.13 -5.70 -2.85
C PRO A 87 -37.14 -4.35 -3.59
N ALA A 88 -37.87 -4.28 -4.70
CA ALA A 88 -37.94 -3.07 -5.53
C ALA A 88 -38.73 -1.92 -4.88
N ASP A 89 -39.41 -2.15 -3.77
CA ASP A 89 -40.12 -1.11 -3.02
C ASP A 89 -39.18 -0.19 -2.22
N VAL A 90 -37.90 -0.54 -2.06
CA VAL A 90 -36.88 0.33 -1.42
C VAL A 90 -36.69 1.66 -2.13
N TRP A 91 -37.10 1.76 -3.40
CA TRP A 91 -37.10 3.01 -4.14
C TRP A 91 -38.17 3.98 -3.64
N GLY A 92 -39.25 3.52 -3.03
CA GLY A 92 -40.40 4.33 -2.63
C GLY A 92 -41.17 4.95 -3.80
N ALA A 93 -42.17 5.79 -3.49
CA ALA A 93 -43.01 6.46 -4.50
C ALA A 93 -42.48 7.83 -4.96
N GLY A 94 -41.31 8.25 -4.47
CA GLY A 94 -40.72 9.56 -4.73
C GLY A 94 -39.81 9.60 -5.97
N GLU A 95 -39.22 10.78 -6.21
CA GLU A 95 -38.11 10.91 -7.16
C GLU A 95 -37.00 9.95 -6.78
N ALA A 96 -36.37 9.34 -7.78
CA ALA A 96 -35.31 8.38 -7.54
C ALA A 96 -34.07 9.10 -7.00
N PRO A 97 -33.43 8.58 -5.95
CA PRO A 97 -32.23 9.21 -5.42
C PRO A 97 -31.08 9.06 -6.44
N GLY A 98 -30.09 9.95 -6.38
CA GLY A 98 -28.87 9.81 -7.17
C GLY A 98 -27.97 8.65 -6.71
N HIS A 99 -28.02 8.33 -5.41
CA HIS A 99 -27.27 7.23 -4.80
C HIS A 99 -28.04 6.63 -3.61
N LEU A 100 -27.66 5.40 -3.24
CA LEU A 100 -28.09 4.70 -2.03
C LEU A 100 -26.91 4.63 -1.07
N GLU A 101 -27.19 4.70 0.23
CA GLU A 101 -26.18 4.50 1.27
C GLU A 101 -26.29 3.08 1.82
N LEU A 102 -25.14 2.41 1.95
CA LEU A 102 -25.03 1.04 2.43
C LEU A 102 -24.17 0.96 3.68
N ARG A 103 -24.54 0.05 4.57
CA ARG A 103 -23.67 -0.45 5.65
C ARG A 103 -23.92 -1.92 5.91
N ALA A 104 -22.95 -2.61 6.49
CA ALA A 104 -23.06 -4.03 6.78
C ALA A 104 -22.60 -4.34 8.19
N LEU A 105 -23.36 -5.20 8.87
CA LEU A 105 -23.08 -5.68 10.22
C LEU A 105 -22.75 -7.17 10.14
N MET A 106 -21.56 -7.53 10.63
CA MET A 106 -21.07 -8.91 10.62
C MET A 106 -21.10 -9.47 12.02
N TYR A 107 -21.83 -10.56 12.20
CA TYR A 107 -21.97 -11.26 13.46
C TYR A 107 -21.18 -12.55 13.43
N GLY A 108 -20.46 -12.82 14.51
CA GLY A 108 -19.68 -14.04 14.65
C GLY A 108 -20.53 -15.22 15.11
N ARG A 109 -19.98 -16.43 15.01
CA ARG A 109 -20.62 -17.70 15.45
C ARG A 109 -21.01 -17.73 16.93
N ARG A 110 -20.41 -16.87 17.75
CA ARG A 110 -20.75 -16.68 19.17
C ARG A 110 -21.83 -15.61 19.40
N GLY A 111 -22.42 -15.07 18.34
CA GLY A 111 -23.47 -14.07 18.36
C GLY A 111 -23.01 -12.62 18.56
N GLY A 112 -21.72 -12.38 18.83
CA GLY A 112 -21.17 -11.03 18.98
C GLY A 112 -21.03 -10.31 17.64
N LEU A 113 -21.20 -8.99 17.64
CA LEU A 113 -20.86 -8.13 16.50
C LEU A 113 -19.34 -8.10 16.34
N LEU A 114 -18.84 -8.50 15.17
CA LEU A 114 -17.42 -8.54 14.84
C LEU A 114 -16.95 -7.26 14.16
N MET A 115 -17.74 -6.76 13.21
CA MET A 115 -17.38 -5.64 12.35
C MET A 115 -18.63 -4.92 11.87
N VAL A 116 -18.51 -3.60 11.69
CA VAL A 116 -19.48 -2.78 10.97
C VAL A 116 -18.75 -2.09 9.81
N LEU A 117 -19.17 -2.36 8.58
CA LEU A 117 -18.72 -1.62 7.39
C LEU A 117 -19.66 -0.43 7.17
N GLY A 118 -19.09 0.77 6.98
CA GLY A 118 -19.87 1.97 6.68
C GLY A 118 -20.59 2.61 7.87
N GLU A 119 -20.06 2.45 9.11
CA GLU A 119 -20.65 3.06 10.31
C GLU A 119 -20.49 4.59 10.33
N LEU A 120 -19.26 5.06 10.10
CA LEU A 120 -18.92 6.49 10.11
C LEU A 120 -19.17 7.14 8.76
N GLU A 121 -18.86 6.42 7.68
CA GLU A 121 -18.99 6.86 6.30
C GLU A 121 -19.65 5.72 5.51
N PRO A 122 -20.98 5.78 5.32
CA PRO A 122 -21.70 4.78 4.54
C PRO A 122 -21.14 4.64 3.13
N PHE A 123 -21.19 3.43 2.58
CA PHE A 123 -20.80 3.22 1.20
C PHE A 123 -21.87 3.75 0.26
N GLU A 124 -21.48 4.63 -0.67
CA GLU A 124 -22.39 5.18 -1.67
C GLU A 124 -22.45 4.28 -2.90
N MET A 125 -23.65 3.81 -3.24
CA MET A 125 -23.93 3.01 -4.42
C MET A 125 -24.77 3.84 -5.40
N ASP A 126 -24.28 4.00 -6.63
CA ASP A 126 -25.00 4.72 -7.68
C ASP A 126 -26.37 4.09 -7.96
N ALA A 127 -27.40 4.94 -8.04
CA ALA A 127 -28.73 4.55 -8.48
C ALA A 127 -28.96 5.06 -9.91
N LEU A 128 -28.87 4.16 -10.90
CA LEU A 128 -28.96 4.52 -12.30
C LEU A 128 -30.34 4.21 -12.89
N PRO A 129 -30.85 5.06 -13.80
CA PRO A 129 -31.97 4.71 -14.66
C PRO A 129 -31.65 3.44 -15.47
N PRO A 130 -32.66 2.60 -15.81
CA PRO A 130 -32.45 1.33 -16.51
C PRO A 130 -31.59 1.43 -17.78
N ALA A 131 -31.78 2.48 -18.60
CA ALA A 131 -31.01 2.67 -19.82
C ALA A 131 -29.51 2.94 -19.56
N LEU A 132 -29.19 3.68 -18.49
CA LEU A 132 -27.79 3.96 -18.11
C LEU A 132 -27.14 2.76 -17.44
N ALA A 133 -27.88 2.02 -16.60
CA ALA A 133 -27.40 0.77 -16.02
C ALA A 133 -27.02 -0.25 -17.11
N GLU A 134 -27.89 -0.44 -18.11
CA GLU A 134 -27.62 -1.34 -19.25
C GLU A 134 -26.42 -0.87 -20.09
N ALA A 135 -26.28 0.45 -20.31
CA ALA A 135 -25.13 1.00 -21.03
C ALA A 135 -23.81 0.75 -20.26
N ARG A 136 -23.81 0.93 -18.93
CA ARG A 136 -22.66 0.67 -18.05
C ARG A 136 -22.31 -0.83 -18.03
N GLU A 137 -23.30 -1.71 -17.89
CA GLU A 137 -23.10 -3.16 -17.90
C GLU A 137 -22.51 -3.62 -19.24
N LYS A 138 -23.03 -3.12 -20.37
CA LYS A 138 -22.44 -3.38 -21.70
C LYS A 138 -21.01 -2.86 -21.81
N ALA A 139 -20.71 -1.69 -21.26
CA ALA A 139 -19.36 -1.13 -21.26
C ALA A 139 -18.40 -1.99 -20.42
N LEU A 140 -18.81 -2.40 -19.23
CA LEU A 140 -18.03 -3.29 -18.36
C LEU A 140 -17.83 -4.68 -18.96
N THR A 141 -18.89 -5.23 -19.59
CA THR A 141 -18.82 -6.51 -20.28
C THR A 141 -17.86 -6.42 -21.47
N ARG A 142 -17.91 -5.34 -22.25
CA ARG A 142 -16.93 -5.11 -23.33
C ARG A 142 -15.52 -4.92 -22.80
N ALA A 143 -15.33 -4.22 -21.68
CA ALA A 143 -14.02 -4.06 -21.06
C ALA A 143 -13.46 -5.38 -20.51
N SER A 144 -14.33 -6.26 -20.00
CA SER A 144 -13.96 -7.57 -19.44
C SER A 144 -13.80 -8.65 -20.52
N ALA A 145 -14.55 -8.54 -21.63
CA ALA A 145 -14.53 -9.48 -22.75
C ALA A 145 -13.57 -9.06 -23.86
N ALA A 146 -13.13 -7.80 -23.88
CA ALA A 146 -11.89 -7.47 -24.55
C ALA A 146 -10.85 -8.42 -23.96
N PRO A 147 -10.17 -9.28 -24.75
CA PRO A 147 -8.99 -9.94 -24.24
C PRO A 147 -8.15 -8.84 -23.61
N PRO A 148 -7.57 -9.02 -22.41
CA PRO A 148 -6.71 -8.01 -21.83
C PRO A 148 -5.83 -7.61 -22.99
N GLU A 149 -6.04 -6.38 -23.48
CA GLU A 149 -5.31 -5.95 -24.66
C GLU A 149 -3.89 -6.19 -24.19
N VAL A 150 -3.14 -6.98 -24.94
CA VAL A 150 -1.72 -7.12 -24.69
C VAL A 150 -1.20 -5.72 -25.02
N VAL A 151 -1.42 -4.78 -24.09
CA VAL A 151 -0.59 -3.62 -23.86
C VAL A 151 0.75 -4.29 -23.88
N GLY A 152 1.48 -4.04 -24.97
CA GLY A 152 2.58 -4.88 -25.41
C GLY A 152 3.56 -5.13 -24.28
N ALA A 153 4.62 -5.87 -24.57
CA ALA A 153 5.77 -6.00 -23.68
C ALA A 153 6.37 -4.67 -23.12
N ASP A 154 5.78 -3.52 -23.46
CA ASP A 154 6.03 -2.14 -23.01
C ASP A 154 5.06 -1.62 -21.92
N SER A 155 4.20 -2.45 -21.29
CA SER A 155 3.31 -1.99 -20.21
C SER A 155 4.11 -1.60 -18.95
N PHE A 156 4.39 -0.31 -18.79
CA PHE A 156 5.02 0.26 -17.59
C PHE A 156 4.22 -0.15 -16.33
N SER A 157 4.82 -0.94 -15.44
CA SER A 157 4.18 -1.33 -14.19
C SER A 157 4.52 -0.32 -13.10
N LEU A 158 3.51 0.38 -12.56
CA LEU A 158 3.70 1.31 -11.44
C LEU A 158 3.67 0.57 -10.10
N ALA A 159 4.63 0.88 -9.23
CA ALA A 159 4.72 0.37 -7.87
C ALA A 159 4.90 1.51 -6.87
N GLY A 160 4.32 1.38 -5.68
CA GLY A 160 4.53 2.27 -4.55
C GLY A 160 5.55 1.69 -3.57
N TYR A 161 6.26 2.55 -2.86
CA TYR A 161 7.29 2.18 -1.88
C TYR A 161 7.10 2.97 -0.59
N VAL A 162 7.17 2.29 0.55
CA VAL A 162 7.27 2.92 1.87
C VAL A 162 8.25 2.16 2.73
N GLY A 163 9.00 2.84 3.58
CA GLY A 163 9.89 2.13 4.49
C GLY A 163 10.74 3.04 5.34
N VAL A 164 11.77 2.43 5.91
CA VAL A 164 12.75 3.08 6.75
C VAL A 164 14.17 2.79 6.28
N GLU A 165 15.06 3.74 6.47
CA GLU A 165 16.50 3.55 6.32
C GLU A 165 17.25 4.02 7.56
N GLY A 166 18.32 3.32 7.89
CA GLY A 166 19.17 3.65 9.03
C GLY A 166 20.62 3.29 8.75
N ARG A 167 21.53 3.98 9.43
CA ARG A 167 22.97 3.71 9.31
C ARG A 167 23.37 2.58 10.26
N LEU A 168 23.98 1.53 9.73
CA LEU A 168 24.51 0.44 10.56
C LEU A 168 25.63 0.98 11.46
N GLY A 169 25.57 0.66 12.75
CA GLY A 169 26.57 1.09 13.74
C GLY A 169 26.43 2.54 14.21
N SER A 170 25.35 3.23 13.86
CA SER A 170 25.07 4.60 14.32
C SER A 170 23.87 4.63 15.26
N SER A 171 23.92 5.50 16.28
CA SER A 171 22.76 5.87 17.10
C SER A 171 21.79 6.83 16.38
N ALA A 172 22.16 7.29 15.17
CA ALA A 172 21.33 8.19 14.37
C ALA A 172 20.02 7.50 13.98
N ARG A 173 18.92 8.20 14.28
CA ARG A 173 17.54 7.71 14.16
C ARG A 173 17.23 7.38 12.70
N ALA A 174 16.44 6.34 12.49
CA ALA A 174 15.98 5.94 11.16
C ALA A 174 15.26 7.09 10.45
N ARG A 175 15.39 7.14 9.13
CA ARG A 175 14.61 8.02 8.25
C ARG A 175 13.46 7.21 7.67
N ALA A 176 12.34 7.86 7.42
CA ALA A 176 11.25 7.28 6.65
C ALA A 176 11.41 7.66 5.18
N PHE A 177 10.96 6.80 4.28
CA PHE A 177 10.87 7.13 2.87
C PHE A 177 9.52 6.71 2.29
N ILE A 178 9.09 7.46 1.28
CA ILE A 178 7.98 7.13 0.40
C ILE A 178 8.42 7.33 -1.05
N GLY A 179 7.97 6.50 -1.96
CA GLY A 179 8.33 6.65 -3.37
C GLY A 179 7.45 5.86 -4.31
N ALA A 180 7.77 6.00 -5.59
CA ALA A 180 7.16 5.27 -6.68
C ALA A 180 8.25 4.68 -7.58
N GLY A 181 7.94 3.54 -8.20
CA GLY A 181 8.80 2.87 -9.15
C GLY A 181 8.03 2.37 -10.36
N GLY A 182 8.78 2.11 -11.42
CA GLY A 182 8.27 1.78 -12.73
C GLY A 182 9.10 0.70 -13.40
N GLY A 183 8.51 -0.45 -13.68
CA GLY A 183 9.17 -1.50 -14.45
C GLY A 183 9.40 -1.05 -15.90
N VAL A 184 10.65 -0.85 -16.29
CA VAL A 184 11.04 -0.51 -17.68
C VAL A 184 11.24 -1.79 -18.48
N THR A 185 11.92 -2.79 -17.89
CA THR A 185 12.09 -4.13 -18.46
C THR A 185 11.88 -5.17 -17.37
N ASP A 186 11.93 -6.46 -17.73
CA ASP A 186 11.87 -7.57 -16.75
C ASP A 186 12.98 -7.52 -15.69
N HIS A 187 14.07 -6.80 -15.98
CA HIS A 187 15.25 -6.70 -15.12
C HIS A 187 15.51 -5.29 -14.61
N VAL A 188 14.79 -4.28 -15.08
CA VAL A 188 15.08 -2.88 -14.78
C VAL A 188 13.84 -2.17 -14.29
N GLU A 189 13.96 -1.55 -13.12
CA GLU A 189 12.94 -0.68 -12.55
C GLU A 189 13.54 0.70 -12.25
N LEU A 190 12.87 1.77 -12.66
CA LEU A 190 13.24 3.13 -12.30
C LEU A 190 12.47 3.56 -11.05
N LEU A 191 13.14 4.27 -10.14
CA LEU A 191 12.61 4.61 -8.83
C LEU A 191 12.82 6.10 -8.55
N GLY A 192 11.81 6.72 -7.95
CA GLY A 192 11.87 8.06 -7.37
C GLY A 192 11.34 8.04 -5.94
N ARG A 193 12.08 8.61 -4.99
CA ARG A 193 11.72 8.59 -3.56
C ARG A 193 11.95 9.93 -2.89
N VAL A 194 11.16 10.16 -1.85
CA VAL A 194 11.35 11.23 -0.88
C VAL A 194 11.69 10.59 0.45
N VAL A 195 12.78 11.04 1.06
CA VAL A 195 13.28 10.56 2.35
C VAL A 195 13.23 11.71 3.35
N VAL A 196 12.69 11.45 4.54
CA VAL A 196 12.55 12.44 5.62
C VAL A 196 13.08 11.84 6.91
N GLY A 197 13.93 12.60 7.60
CA GLY A 197 14.42 12.23 8.92
C GLY A 197 15.64 13.06 9.32
N PRO A 198 16.37 12.70 10.38
CA PRO A 198 17.53 13.47 10.80
C PRO A 198 18.62 13.43 9.72
N ALA A 199 19.27 14.57 9.48
CA ALA A 199 20.54 14.63 8.77
C ALA A 199 21.51 13.66 9.46
N PHE A 200 22.12 12.76 8.69
CA PHE A 200 23.26 12.02 9.19
C PHE A 200 24.41 13.02 9.22
N ALA A 201 24.61 13.64 10.38
CA ALA A 201 25.78 14.45 10.63
C ALA A 201 27.04 13.58 10.41
N GLU A 202 28.16 14.25 10.22
CA GLU A 202 29.49 13.66 10.06
C GLU A 202 29.77 12.47 11.00
N PRO A 203 30.76 11.61 10.68
CA PRO A 203 31.10 10.43 11.47
C PRO A 203 31.25 10.65 12.99
N ASP A 204 31.53 11.88 13.42
CA ASP A 204 32.14 12.15 14.73
C ASP A 204 31.21 12.76 15.81
N ASP A 205 29.99 13.22 15.48
CA ASP A 205 29.03 13.65 16.52
C ASP A 205 27.60 13.15 16.29
N LEU A 206 27.37 11.92 16.74
CA LEU A 206 26.10 11.18 16.65
C LEU A 206 25.15 11.44 17.84
N ALA A 207 25.55 12.28 18.81
CA ALA A 207 24.76 12.53 20.01
C ALA A 207 23.68 13.62 19.79
N GLY A 208 23.91 14.54 18.86
CA GLY A 208 23.02 15.68 18.62
C GLY A 208 21.74 15.36 17.85
N GLY A 209 21.76 14.36 16.97
CA GLY A 209 20.73 14.20 15.95
C GLY A 209 20.72 15.41 15.02
N GLY A 210 21.25 15.26 13.81
CA GLY A 210 21.34 16.37 12.86
C GLY A 210 19.97 16.99 12.54
N PRO A 211 19.94 18.21 11.95
CA PRO A 211 18.71 18.88 11.57
C PRO A 211 17.82 17.98 10.72
N LEU A 212 16.50 18.19 10.73
CA LEU A 212 15.61 17.47 9.83
C LEU A 212 16.06 17.71 8.38
N ALA A 213 16.29 16.63 7.65
CA ALA A 213 16.68 16.63 6.26
C ALA A 213 15.53 16.09 5.41
N LEU A 214 15.38 16.70 4.24
CA LEU A 214 14.49 16.24 3.17
C LEU A 214 15.36 15.86 1.98
N ALA A 215 15.40 14.58 1.62
CA ALA A 215 16.15 14.11 0.47
C ALA A 215 15.23 13.61 -0.65
N PHE A 216 15.62 13.90 -1.88
CA PHE A 216 15.02 13.38 -3.10
C PHE A 216 16.01 12.40 -3.70
N GLU A 217 15.60 11.16 -3.91
CA GLU A 217 16.42 10.11 -4.49
C GLU A 217 15.84 9.61 -5.80
N ALA A 218 16.71 9.31 -6.75
CA ALA A 218 16.35 8.60 -7.97
C ALA A 218 17.35 7.47 -8.22
N GLY A 219 16.88 6.33 -8.74
CA GLY A 219 17.74 5.19 -9.01
C GLY A 219 17.19 4.24 -10.05
N ALA A 220 18.08 3.40 -10.58
CA ALA A 220 17.72 2.31 -11.49
C ALA A 220 18.05 0.98 -10.80
N ARG A 221 17.03 0.22 -10.46
CA ARG A 221 17.17 -1.09 -9.81
C ARG A 221 17.28 -2.18 -10.88
N LEU A 222 18.39 -2.89 -10.84
CA LEU A 222 18.80 -3.93 -11.76
C LEU A 222 18.67 -5.28 -11.06
N TYR A 223 17.74 -6.11 -11.50
CA TYR A 223 17.47 -7.41 -10.89
C TYR A 223 18.27 -8.53 -11.54
N VAL A 224 18.87 -9.39 -10.71
CA VAL A 224 19.60 -10.59 -11.15
C VAL A 224 18.67 -11.60 -11.81
N HIS A 225 17.46 -11.73 -11.25
CA HIS A 225 16.39 -12.56 -11.80
C HIS A 225 15.27 -11.67 -12.36
N PRO A 226 14.50 -12.14 -13.35
CA PRO A 226 13.33 -11.41 -13.82
C PRO A 226 12.35 -11.14 -12.66
N LEU A 227 11.75 -9.96 -12.68
CA LEU A 227 10.62 -9.60 -11.82
C LEU A 227 9.53 -10.71 -11.86
N GLY A 228 9.08 -11.15 -10.68
CA GLY A 228 8.10 -12.24 -10.53
C GLY A 228 8.68 -13.57 -9.99
N SER A 229 9.97 -13.61 -9.68
CA SER A 229 10.49 -14.68 -8.81
C SER A 229 10.13 -14.36 -7.36
N ALA A 230 9.78 -15.37 -6.54
CA ALA A 230 9.43 -15.18 -5.12
C ALA A 230 10.48 -14.38 -4.34
N TRP A 231 11.75 -14.50 -4.74
CA TRP A 231 12.87 -13.70 -4.26
C TRP A 231 13.63 -13.10 -5.45
N ASN A 232 14.07 -11.84 -5.34
CA ASN A 232 14.91 -11.19 -6.35
C ASN A 232 16.06 -10.45 -5.70
N LEU A 233 17.29 -10.73 -6.15
CA LEU A 233 18.45 -9.92 -5.82
C LEU A 233 18.54 -8.72 -6.76
N PHE A 234 19.00 -7.58 -6.26
CA PHE A 234 19.17 -6.40 -7.07
C PHE A 234 20.40 -5.58 -6.72
N ALA A 235 20.83 -4.77 -7.68
CA ALA A 235 21.75 -3.65 -7.51
C ALA A 235 21.06 -2.36 -7.97
N GLU A 236 21.28 -1.25 -7.27
CA GLU A 236 20.60 0.02 -7.49
C GLU A 236 21.61 1.17 -7.47
N PRO A 237 22.21 1.54 -8.62
CA PRO A 237 22.83 2.85 -8.78
C PRO A 237 21.79 3.94 -8.52
N CYS A 238 22.14 4.90 -7.67
CA CYS A 238 21.23 5.98 -7.27
C CYS A 238 21.96 7.31 -7.13
N GLY A 239 21.20 8.38 -7.32
CA GLY A 239 21.58 9.75 -7.02
C GLY A 239 20.61 10.36 -6.03
N ALA A 240 21.07 11.34 -5.26
CA ALA A 240 20.25 12.04 -4.28
C ALA A 240 20.60 13.53 -4.19
N VAL A 241 19.60 14.31 -3.80
CA VAL A 241 19.76 15.70 -3.38
C VAL A 241 19.11 15.83 -2.01
N GLU A 242 19.86 16.26 -1.02
CA GLU A 242 19.42 16.43 0.36
C GLU A 242 19.39 17.92 0.73
N LEU A 243 18.23 18.40 1.17
CA LEU A 243 18.06 19.73 1.71
C LEU A 243 18.34 19.68 3.21
N ARG A 244 19.43 20.31 3.64
CA ARG A 244 19.81 20.47 5.06
C ARG A 244 19.83 21.96 5.35
N LEU A 245 18.82 22.52 6.00
CA LEU A 245 18.78 23.98 6.15
C LEU A 245 19.86 24.50 7.12
N PRO A 246 20.70 25.48 6.72
CA PRO A 246 20.86 26.05 5.36
C PRO A 246 21.87 25.25 4.51
N GLY A 247 21.47 24.74 3.34
CA GLY A 247 22.32 23.85 2.55
C GLY A 247 21.60 22.87 1.64
N VAL A 248 22.28 22.49 0.57
CA VAL A 248 21.84 21.47 -0.40
C VAL A 248 23.05 20.60 -0.72
N ASP A 249 22.95 19.31 -0.38
CA ASP A 249 24.01 18.34 -0.61
C ASP A 249 23.59 17.39 -1.72
N ALA A 250 24.43 17.21 -2.73
CA ALA A 250 24.19 16.26 -3.81
C ALA A 250 25.05 15.02 -3.61
N GLY A 251 24.54 13.85 -3.99
CA GLY A 251 25.32 12.63 -3.91
C GLY A 251 24.92 11.56 -4.90
N ALA A 252 25.80 10.58 -5.02
CA ALA A 252 25.62 9.41 -5.87
C ALA A 252 26.14 8.17 -5.14
N GLY A 253 25.59 7.01 -5.47
CA GLY A 253 25.89 5.80 -4.74
C GLY A 253 25.32 4.54 -5.34
N LEU A 254 25.46 3.48 -4.56
CA LEU A 254 25.07 2.14 -4.95
C LEU A 254 24.44 1.44 -3.74
N ARG A 255 23.33 0.76 -4.00
CA ARG A 255 22.71 -0.16 -3.06
C ARG A 255 22.64 -1.55 -3.67
N ALA A 256 22.65 -2.57 -2.84
CA ALA A 256 22.37 -3.94 -3.24
C ALA A 256 21.45 -4.57 -2.21
N GLY A 257 20.56 -5.45 -2.64
CA GLY A 257 19.53 -5.98 -1.76
C GLY A 257 18.81 -7.20 -2.29
N ALA A 258 17.82 -7.61 -1.52
CA ALA A 258 16.89 -8.67 -1.83
C ALA A 258 15.45 -8.17 -1.67
N MET A 259 14.57 -8.64 -2.54
CA MET A 259 13.13 -8.43 -2.46
C MET A 259 12.44 -9.77 -2.32
N LEU A 260 11.52 -9.89 -1.37
CA LEU A 260 10.71 -11.09 -1.11
C LEU A 260 9.24 -10.76 -1.30
N TRP A 261 8.58 -11.44 -2.23
CA TRP A 261 7.14 -11.31 -2.42
C TRP A 261 6.39 -12.07 -1.33
N ILE A 262 5.47 -11.39 -0.65
CA ILE A 262 4.60 -11.98 0.37
C ILE A 262 3.17 -12.21 -0.16
N SER A 263 2.78 -11.47 -1.19
CA SER A 263 1.54 -11.65 -1.95
C SER A 263 1.76 -11.20 -3.41
N PRO A 264 0.80 -11.40 -4.34
CA PRO A 264 0.92 -10.91 -5.71
C PRO A 264 1.02 -9.38 -5.85
N GLU A 265 0.77 -8.62 -4.79
CA GLU A 265 0.77 -7.14 -4.82
C GLU A 265 1.72 -6.52 -3.82
N VAL A 266 2.31 -7.34 -2.92
CA VAL A 266 3.12 -6.84 -1.81
C VAL A 266 4.43 -7.61 -1.74
N ALA A 267 5.52 -6.85 -1.69
CA ALA A 267 6.86 -7.38 -1.45
C ALA A 267 7.57 -6.60 -0.34
N VAL A 268 8.46 -7.29 0.38
CA VAL A 268 9.36 -6.69 1.37
C VAL A 268 10.74 -6.57 0.74
N ASP A 269 11.35 -5.39 0.78
CA ASP A 269 12.71 -5.17 0.30
C ASP A 269 13.68 -4.87 1.44
N VAL A 270 14.84 -5.53 1.41
CA VAL A 270 15.96 -5.29 2.31
C VAL A 270 17.17 -4.96 1.47
N SER A 271 17.79 -3.81 1.72
CA SER A 271 19.01 -3.42 1.00
C SER A 271 20.06 -2.81 1.91
N LEU A 272 21.31 -2.97 1.47
CA LEU A 272 22.50 -2.42 2.07
C LEU A 272 23.21 -1.53 1.05
N GLY A 273 23.78 -0.43 1.51
CA GLY A 273 24.58 0.47 0.69
C GLY A 273 24.31 1.92 1.03
N GLY A 274 24.73 2.81 0.13
CA GLY A 274 24.67 4.24 0.42
C GLY A 274 25.12 5.13 -0.71
N LEU A 275 25.02 6.41 -0.44
CA LEU A 275 25.37 7.54 -1.27
C LEU A 275 26.61 8.21 -0.69
N VAL A 276 27.58 8.51 -1.54
CA VAL A 276 28.61 9.48 -1.23
C VAL A 276 28.04 10.86 -1.56
N MET A 277 28.01 11.75 -0.58
CA MET A 277 27.45 13.09 -0.69
C MET A 277 28.59 14.11 -0.74
N ALA A 278 28.58 15.01 -1.71
CA ALA A 278 29.36 16.24 -1.67
C ALA A 278 28.64 17.22 -0.73
N MET A 279 29.20 17.41 0.46
CA MET A 279 28.64 18.30 1.46
C MET A 279 29.22 19.70 1.26
N ALA A 280 28.36 20.65 0.91
CA ALA A 280 28.75 22.03 0.85
C ALA A 280 28.63 22.62 2.25
N LEU A 281 29.76 22.87 2.91
CA LEU A 281 29.75 23.69 4.13
C LEU A 281 29.17 25.06 3.78
N SER A 282 28.41 25.62 4.73
CA SER A 282 27.84 26.96 4.63
C SER A 282 28.92 27.94 4.12
N PRO A 283 28.61 28.84 3.16
CA PRO A 283 29.59 29.74 2.52
C PRO A 283 30.30 30.73 3.48
N ALA A 284 30.07 30.65 4.78
CA ALA A 284 30.69 31.46 5.82
C ALA A 284 32.03 30.92 6.33
N GLU A 285 32.33 29.63 6.13
CA GLU A 285 33.61 28.99 6.46
C GLU A 285 34.21 28.50 5.14
N GLY A 286 35.51 28.75 4.89
CA GLY A 286 36.15 28.59 3.57
C GLY A 286 35.83 27.28 2.82
N GLU A 287 35.89 27.36 1.47
CA GLU A 287 35.44 26.39 0.45
C GLU A 287 36.00 24.95 0.51
N ASP A 288 36.01 24.29 1.66
CA ASP A 288 36.38 22.88 1.76
C ASP A 288 35.13 22.02 1.58
N THR A 289 34.96 21.48 0.37
CA THR A 289 33.92 20.47 0.09
C THR A 289 34.33 19.16 0.75
N HIS A 290 33.53 18.67 1.70
CA HIS A 290 33.77 17.38 2.34
C HIS A 290 32.91 16.29 1.70
N LEU A 291 33.48 15.08 1.59
CA LEU A 291 32.72 13.89 1.18
C LEU A 291 32.11 13.23 2.41
N GLY A 292 30.78 13.23 2.48
CA GLY A 292 30.00 12.49 3.45
C GLY A 292 29.54 11.14 2.89
N PHE A 293 29.17 10.21 3.77
CA PHE A 293 28.50 8.95 3.39
C PHE A 293 27.13 8.87 4.04
N MET A 294 26.09 8.79 3.22
CA MET A 294 24.69 8.57 3.59
C MET A 294 24.32 7.14 3.19
N GLY A 295 24.31 6.20 4.14
CA GLY A 295 24.00 4.82 3.81
C GLY A 295 23.98 3.87 4.98
N GLY A 296 23.32 2.75 4.79
CA GLY A 296 23.24 1.67 5.76
C GLY A 296 22.22 0.62 5.32
N LEU A 297 21.38 0.21 6.26
CA LEU A 297 20.32 -0.77 6.07
C LEU A 297 19.02 -0.04 5.74
N ARG A 298 18.38 -0.44 4.64
CA ARG A 298 17.04 -0.01 4.26
C ARG A 298 16.10 -1.21 4.29
N LEU A 299 14.95 -1.00 4.90
CA LEU A 299 13.83 -1.93 4.93
C LEU A 299 12.61 -1.21 4.37
N GLY A 300 11.99 -1.77 3.34
CA GLY A 300 10.77 -1.23 2.78
C GLY A 300 9.75 -2.28 2.40
N ILE A 301 8.57 -1.76 2.06
CA ILE A 301 7.44 -2.48 1.53
C ILE A 301 7.13 -1.87 0.17
N ARG A 302 7.08 -2.72 -0.84
CA ARG A 302 6.66 -2.41 -2.20
C ARG A 302 5.21 -2.85 -2.38
N PHE A 303 4.39 -1.95 -2.90
CA PHE A 303 3.02 -2.21 -3.31
C PHE A 303 2.90 -2.13 -4.83
N GLY A 304 2.07 -2.97 -5.42
CA GLY A 304 1.79 -2.97 -6.85
C GLY A 304 2.02 -4.35 -7.45
N PRO A 305 1.38 -4.62 -8.59
CA PRO A 305 1.27 -5.96 -9.11
C PRO A 305 2.65 -6.59 -9.36
N GLU A 306 2.74 -7.86 -9.01
CA GLU A 306 3.74 -8.77 -9.53
C GLU A 306 3.62 -8.75 -11.04
N ARG A 307 4.71 -8.38 -11.73
CA ARG A 307 4.78 -8.50 -13.18
C ARG A 307 4.89 -9.98 -13.51
N ARG A 308 3.81 -10.73 -13.28
CA ARG A 308 3.74 -12.11 -13.75
C ARG A 308 3.77 -12.02 -15.25
N ARG A 309 4.75 -12.69 -15.85
CA ARG A 309 4.56 -13.20 -17.19
C ARG A 309 3.25 -13.97 -17.12
N GLU A 310 2.24 -13.53 -17.88
CA GLU A 310 1.32 -14.50 -18.44
C GLU A 310 2.22 -15.52 -19.12
N GLN A 311 2.50 -16.62 -18.43
CA GLN A 311 3.31 -17.70 -18.96
C GLN A 311 2.56 -18.15 -20.20
N ALA A 312 3.19 -17.90 -21.35
CA ALA A 312 2.75 -18.37 -22.65
C ALA A 312 2.17 -19.78 -22.51
N ARG A 313 0.84 -19.85 -22.57
CA ARG A 313 0.11 -21.04 -22.95
C ARG A 313 -0.05 -21.02 -24.46
#